data_AF-A0A969Y480-F1
#
_entry.id   AF-A0A969Y480-F1
#
_cell.length_a   1.000
_cell.length_b   1.000
_cell.length_c   1.000
_cell.angle_alpha   90.00
_cell.angle_beta   90.00
_cell.angle_gamma   90.00
#
_symmetry.space_group_name_H-M   'P 1'
#
loop_
_entity.id
_entity.type
_entity.pdbx_description
1 polymer ?
#
loop_
_entity_poly.entity_id
_entity_poly.type
_entity_poly.pdbx_seq_one_letter_code
_entity_poly.pdbx_strand_id
1 'polypeptide(L)'
;MNKHSLKVVICLFCIILVLLAAPKFSPQLILTRLPNTTQLTDSLLPFATTAPSLVVETVTIEHDEDEDGLPDLEDMVQGARIYINTKPRYKDAYYDGGYPPPEEGVCTDVIWQAFQAAGY
;
A
#
# COMPACT_ATOMS: atom_id res chain seq x y z
N MET A 1 54.10 5.86 -27.32
CA MET A 1 52.86 5.54 -26.57
C MET A 1 52.91 4.07 -26.17
N ASN A 2 52.87 3.74 -24.87
CA ASN A 2 53.05 2.35 -24.43
C ASN A 2 51.76 1.53 -24.70
N LYS A 3 51.88 0.19 -24.84
CA LYS A 3 50.75 -0.69 -25.17
C LYS A 3 49.62 -0.62 -24.13
N HIS A 4 49.93 -0.23 -22.89
CA HIS A 4 48.97 -0.10 -21.79
C HIS A 4 48.12 1.18 -21.93
N SER A 5 48.76 2.33 -22.18
CA SER A 5 48.13 3.62 -22.41
C SER A 5 47.28 3.63 -23.68
N LEU A 6 47.66 2.88 -24.73
CA LEU A 6 46.83 2.74 -25.93
C LEU A 6 45.50 2.02 -25.62
N LYS A 7 45.52 0.97 -24.79
CA LYS A 7 44.30 0.25 -24.38
C LYS A 7 43.37 1.12 -23.55
N VAL A 8 43.91 1.93 -22.65
CA VAL A 8 43.13 2.85 -21.82
C VAL A 8 42.43 3.91 -22.69
N VAL A 9 43.15 4.48 -23.66
CA VAL A 9 42.58 5.49 -24.58
C VAL A 9 41.47 4.90 -25.45
N ILE A 10 41.66 3.68 -25.98
CA ILE A 10 40.61 2.98 -26.76
C ILE A 10 39.38 2.70 -25.89
N CYS A 11 39.57 2.23 -24.66
CA CYS A 11 38.45 1.95 -23.74
C CYS A 11 37.64 3.22 -23.42
N LEU A 12 38.31 4.33 -23.12
CA LEU A 12 37.65 5.61 -22.86
C LEU A 12 36.88 6.12 -24.10
N PHE A 13 37.47 5.98 -25.29
CA PHE A 13 36.80 6.35 -26.54
C PHE A 13 35.56 5.50 -26.81
N CYS A 14 35.61 4.19 -26.57
CA CYS A 14 34.46 3.30 -26.71
C CYS A 14 33.32 3.66 -25.73
N ILE A 15 33.63 4.00 -24.48
CA ILE A 15 32.63 4.42 -23.49
C ILE A 15 31.95 5.72 -23.94
N ILE A 16 32.72 6.69 -24.43
CA ILE A 16 32.18 7.96 -24.93
C ILE A 16 31.27 7.73 -26.14
N LEU A 17 31.66 6.85 -27.07
CA LEU A 17 30.81 6.49 -28.22
C LEU A 17 29.48 5.85 -27.80
N VAL A 18 29.49 4.97 -26.80
CA VAL A 18 28.27 4.34 -26.27
C VAL A 18 27.35 5.39 -25.62
N LEU A 19 27.92 6.34 -24.86
CA LEU A 19 27.16 7.42 -24.23
C LEU A 19 26.56 8.40 -25.25
N LEU A 20 27.24 8.66 -26.37
CA LEU A 20 26.74 9.52 -27.45
C LEU A 20 25.72 8.83 -28.34
N ALA A 21 25.76 7.50 -28.45
CA ALA A 21 24.83 6.71 -29.26
C ALA A 21 23.53 6.32 -28.53
N ALA A 22 23.45 6.50 -27.21
CA ALA A 22 22.22 6.26 -26.47
C ALA A 22 21.12 7.24 -26.93
N PRO A 23 19.95 6.76 -27.40
CA PRO A 23 18.87 7.63 -27.83
C PRO A 23 18.43 8.48 -26.64
N LYS A 24 18.44 9.81 -26.82
CA LYS A 24 17.93 10.76 -25.82
C LYS A 24 16.44 10.50 -25.64
N PHE A 25 16.10 9.74 -24.59
CA PHE A 25 14.74 9.42 -24.21
C PHE A 25 13.95 10.72 -24.07
N SER A 26 13.11 11.01 -25.05
CA SER A 26 12.30 12.22 -25.10
C SER A 26 10.97 11.91 -24.42
N PRO A 27 10.70 12.42 -23.19
CA PRO A 27 9.52 12.06 -22.40
C PRO A 27 8.20 12.58 -22.98
N GLN A 28 8.27 13.34 -24.07
CA GLN A 28 7.15 13.99 -24.75
C GLN A 28 6.09 13.00 -25.28
N LEU A 29 6.43 11.71 -25.44
CA LEU A 29 5.53 10.71 -26.04
C LEU A 29 4.54 10.08 -25.05
N ILE A 30 4.70 10.28 -23.74
CA ILE A 30 3.81 9.67 -22.72
C ILE A 30 2.57 10.53 -22.45
N LEU A 31 2.62 11.84 -22.73
CA LEU A 31 1.53 12.76 -22.37
C LEU A 31 0.33 12.77 -23.35
N THR A 32 0.46 12.18 -24.54
CA THR A 32 -0.59 12.23 -25.57
C THR A 32 -1.63 11.11 -25.46
N ARG A 33 -1.49 10.19 -24.50
CA ARG A 33 -2.44 9.10 -24.24
C ARG A 33 -3.23 9.23 -22.93
N LEU A 34 -3.07 10.32 -22.18
CA LEU A 34 -3.96 10.56 -21.05
C LEU A 34 -5.32 11.04 -21.58
N PRO A 35 -6.43 10.37 -21.25
CA PRO A 35 -7.76 10.87 -21.57
C PRO A 35 -7.95 12.24 -20.92
N ASN A 36 -8.43 13.20 -21.71
CA ASN A 36 -8.72 14.56 -21.26
C ASN A 36 -9.71 14.52 -20.09
N THR A 37 -9.25 14.92 -18.90
CA THR A 37 -9.96 14.79 -17.62
C THR A 37 -11.25 15.63 -17.56
N THR A 38 -11.51 16.48 -18.55
CA THR A 38 -12.75 17.27 -18.65
C THR A 38 -14.00 16.43 -18.94
N GLN A 39 -13.88 15.15 -19.30
CA GLN A 39 -15.02 14.23 -19.50
C GLN A 39 -15.40 13.43 -18.24
N LEU A 40 -14.61 13.49 -17.16
CA LEU A 40 -14.90 12.76 -15.92
C LEU A 40 -15.68 13.60 -14.90
N THR A 41 -15.84 14.91 -15.12
CA THR A 41 -16.51 15.81 -14.17
C THR A 41 -18.03 15.93 -14.41
N ASP A 42 -18.53 15.62 -15.60
CA ASP A 42 -19.97 15.69 -15.89
C ASP A 42 -20.78 14.52 -15.27
N SER A 43 -20.11 13.48 -14.77
CA SER A 43 -20.73 12.36 -14.03
C SER A 43 -20.68 12.55 -12.50
N LEU A 44 -20.15 13.67 -11.99
CA LEU A 44 -19.94 13.91 -10.57
C LEU A 44 -20.91 14.97 -9.99
N LEU A 45 -22.21 14.80 -10.23
CA LEU A 45 -23.26 15.45 -9.44
C LEU A 45 -24.17 14.38 -8.79
N PRO A 46 -24.42 14.45 -7.47
CA PRO A 46 -23.47 14.42 -6.39
C PRO A 46 -23.31 12.98 -5.87
N PHE A 47 -22.09 12.48 -5.65
CA PHE A 47 -21.86 11.41 -4.66
C PHE A 47 -21.98 12.01 -3.24
N ALA A 48 -23.07 12.72 -3.00
CA ALA A 48 -23.57 13.14 -1.71
C ALA A 48 -25.01 12.66 -1.55
N THR A 49 -25.34 11.52 -2.18
CA THR A 49 -26.49 10.72 -1.82
C THR A 49 -26.16 10.03 -0.52
N THR A 50 -26.88 10.42 0.54
CA THR A 50 -26.90 9.79 1.86
C THR A 50 -26.83 8.28 1.69
N ALA A 51 -25.68 7.68 1.97
CA ALA A 51 -25.52 6.24 1.89
C ALA A 51 -26.59 5.60 2.80
N PRO A 52 -27.28 4.53 2.37
CA PRO A 52 -28.25 3.87 3.22
C PRO A 52 -27.56 3.45 4.52
N SER A 53 -28.08 3.93 5.65
CA SER A 53 -27.56 3.55 6.96
C SER A 53 -27.98 2.11 7.24
N LEU A 54 -27.01 1.21 7.32
CA LEU A 54 -27.24 -0.15 7.79
C LEU A 54 -27.27 -0.13 9.32
N VAL A 55 -28.42 -0.49 9.90
CA VAL A 55 -28.52 -0.76 11.34
C VAL A 55 -28.19 -2.24 11.53
N VAL A 56 -27.08 -2.51 12.21
CA VAL A 56 -26.70 -3.86 12.66
C VAL A 56 -27.03 -3.94 14.13
N GLU A 57 -27.75 -4.99 14.54
CA GLU A 57 -27.99 -5.25 15.95
C GLU A 57 -26.67 -5.58 16.66
N THR A 58 -26.41 -4.91 17.78
CA THR A 58 -25.25 -5.21 18.61
C THR A 58 -25.55 -6.47 19.42
N VAL A 59 -24.79 -7.54 19.16
CA VAL A 59 -24.75 -8.71 20.04
C VAL A 59 -23.90 -8.35 21.26
N THR A 60 -24.35 -8.70 22.47
CA THR A 60 -23.59 -8.47 23.70
C THR A 60 -23.25 -9.80 24.36
N ILE A 61 -21.97 -9.99 24.67
CA ILE A 61 -21.47 -11.12 25.46
C ILE A 61 -20.71 -10.50 26.63
N GLU A 62 -21.09 -10.83 27.86
CA GLU A 62 -20.44 -10.33 29.08
C GLU A 62 -19.24 -11.21 29.45
N HIS A 63 -18.21 -11.18 28.61
CA HIS A 63 -16.89 -11.74 28.90
C HIS A 63 -15.84 -10.67 28.56
N ASP A 64 -14.84 -10.55 29.42
CA ASP A 64 -13.77 -9.55 29.41
C ASP A 64 -12.51 -10.29 29.87
N GLU A 65 -11.67 -10.68 28.91
CA GLU A 65 -10.52 -11.56 29.13
C GLU A 65 -9.32 -10.82 29.75
N ASP A 66 -9.08 -9.56 29.38
CA ASP A 66 -7.95 -8.77 29.87
C ASP A 66 -8.30 -7.83 31.05
N GLU A 67 -9.55 -7.89 31.53
CA GLU A 67 -10.09 -7.18 32.69
C GLU A 67 -9.98 -5.65 32.55
N ASP A 68 -10.06 -5.12 31.33
CA ASP A 68 -9.93 -3.69 31.05
C ASP A 68 -11.24 -2.90 31.21
N GLY A 69 -12.36 -3.62 31.38
CA GLY A 69 -13.71 -3.08 31.56
C GLY A 69 -14.50 -2.90 30.27
N LEU A 70 -13.96 -3.31 29.13
CA LEU A 70 -14.66 -3.48 27.86
C LEU A 70 -14.93 -4.97 27.61
N PRO A 71 -16.13 -5.34 27.11
CA PRO A 71 -16.36 -6.73 26.72
C PRO A 71 -15.57 -7.08 25.46
N ASP A 72 -15.01 -8.28 25.41
CA ASP A 72 -14.13 -8.75 24.31
C ASP A 72 -14.68 -8.48 22.91
N LEU A 73 -15.99 -8.64 22.70
CA LEU A 73 -16.60 -8.43 21.39
C LEU A 73 -16.46 -6.97 20.93
N GLU A 74 -16.54 -6.02 21.86
CA GLU A 74 -16.30 -4.60 21.58
C GLU A 74 -14.81 -4.37 21.29
N ASP A 75 -13.89 -4.98 22.04
CA ASP A 75 -12.45 -4.86 21.82
C ASP A 75 -12.01 -5.44 20.48
N MET A 76 -12.55 -6.60 20.09
CA MET A 76 -12.31 -7.18 18.78
C MET A 76 -12.71 -6.21 17.65
N VAL A 77 -13.85 -5.55 17.77
CA VAL A 77 -14.32 -4.56 16.79
C VAL A 77 -13.43 -3.31 16.80
N GLN A 78 -13.02 -2.84 17.98
CA GLN A 78 -12.15 -1.67 18.12
C GLN A 78 -10.75 -1.95 17.55
N GLY A 79 -10.12 -3.08 17.91
CA GLY A 79 -8.81 -3.51 17.44
C GLY A 79 -8.76 -3.65 15.91
N ALA A 80 -9.76 -4.32 15.33
CA ALA A 80 -9.89 -4.43 13.87
C ALA A 80 -10.02 -3.05 13.21
N ARG A 81 -10.82 -2.14 13.77
CA ARG A 81 -11.01 -0.79 13.23
C ARG A 81 -9.74 0.06 13.35
N ILE A 82 -9.03 -0.02 14.46
CA ILE A 82 -7.75 0.67 14.68
C ILE A 82 -6.74 0.21 13.64
N TYR A 83 -6.60 -1.11 13.43
CA TYR A 83 -5.70 -1.66 12.42
C TYR A 83 -6.08 -1.21 11.00
N ILE A 84 -7.35 -1.30 10.60
CA ILE A 84 -7.80 -0.86 9.28
C ILE A 84 -7.54 0.64 9.07
N ASN A 85 -7.66 1.45 10.12
CA ASN A 85 -7.39 2.89 10.06
C ASN A 85 -5.91 3.25 9.84
N THR A 86 -4.97 2.31 10.07
CA THR A 86 -3.56 2.50 9.66
C THR A 86 -3.38 2.43 8.14
N LYS A 87 -4.41 1.95 7.41
CA LYS A 87 -4.45 1.77 5.95
C LYS A 87 -3.30 0.90 5.44
N PRO A 88 -3.14 -0.34 5.97
CA PRO A 88 -2.11 -1.25 5.51
C PRO A 88 -2.34 -1.57 4.03
N ARG A 89 -1.27 -1.64 3.25
CA ARG A 89 -1.34 -2.07 1.87
C ARG A 89 -1.56 -3.58 1.84
N TYR A 90 -2.63 -4.01 1.17
CA TYR A 90 -2.84 -5.44 0.95
C TYR A 90 -1.66 -6.05 0.18
N LYS A 91 -0.99 -7.03 0.76
CA LYS A 91 0.13 -7.76 0.15
C LYS A 91 -0.02 -9.24 0.45
N ASP A 92 -0.20 -10.04 -0.59
CA ASP A 92 -0.31 -11.50 -0.50
C ASP A 92 1.05 -12.14 -0.19
N ALA A 93 1.51 -11.96 1.06
CA ALA A 93 2.76 -12.48 1.58
C ALA A 93 2.64 -12.76 3.08
N TYR A 94 3.30 -13.82 3.53
CA TYR A 94 3.45 -14.16 4.93
C TYR A 94 4.91 -14.02 5.33
N TYR A 95 5.13 -13.52 6.54
CA TYR A 95 6.45 -13.16 7.05
C TYR A 95 6.93 -14.17 8.09
N ASP A 96 8.23 -14.42 8.14
CA ASP A 96 8.83 -15.19 9.22
C ASP A 96 8.53 -14.49 10.56
N GLY A 97 8.00 -15.27 11.51
CA GLY A 97 7.49 -14.73 12.79
C GLY A 97 6.02 -14.33 12.77
N GLY A 98 5.36 -14.33 11.60
CA GLY A 98 3.90 -14.18 11.48
C GLY A 98 3.40 -12.73 11.42
N TYR A 99 4.28 -11.73 11.57
CA TYR A 99 3.89 -10.32 11.63
C TYR A 99 4.37 -9.55 10.41
N PRO A 100 3.48 -8.87 9.66
CA PRO A 100 3.88 -8.06 8.53
C PRO A 100 4.56 -6.76 8.99
N PRO A 101 5.32 -6.11 8.09
CA PRO A 101 5.72 -4.71 8.26
C PRO A 101 4.48 -3.81 8.50
N PRO A 102 4.62 -2.68 9.23
CA PRO A 102 3.48 -1.82 9.60
C PRO A 102 2.62 -1.32 8.43
N GLU A 103 3.21 -1.20 7.25
CA GLU A 103 2.57 -0.70 6.03
C GLU A 103 1.94 -1.78 5.15
N GLU A 104 2.01 -3.06 5.55
CA GLU A 104 1.48 -4.19 4.80
C GLU A 104 0.54 -5.06 5.63
N GLY A 105 -0.34 -5.81 4.96
CA GLY A 105 -1.16 -6.79 5.63
C GLY A 105 -2.06 -7.61 4.73
N VAL A 106 -2.68 -8.63 5.31
CA VAL A 106 -3.68 -9.52 4.74
C VAL A 106 -4.90 -9.63 5.68
N CYS A 107 -5.87 -10.46 5.30
CA CYS A 107 -7.09 -10.67 6.09
C CYS A 107 -6.81 -11.22 7.50
N THR A 108 -5.82 -12.10 7.66
CA THR A 108 -5.48 -12.70 8.96
C THR A 108 -4.93 -11.68 9.95
N ASP A 109 -4.29 -10.61 9.48
CA ASP A 109 -3.76 -9.56 10.36
C ASP A 109 -4.89 -8.75 11.01
N VAL A 110 -5.99 -8.52 10.28
CA VAL A 110 -7.19 -7.88 10.85
C VAL A 110 -7.74 -8.72 12.01
N ILE A 111 -7.80 -10.03 11.80
CA ILE A 111 -8.27 -10.98 12.81
C ILE A 111 -7.32 -10.99 14.01
N TRP A 112 -6.02 -11.11 13.77
CA TRP A 112 -5.03 -11.09 14.85
C TRP A 112 -5.13 -9.80 15.69
N GLN A 113 -5.24 -8.64 15.07
CA GLN A 113 -5.37 -7.36 15.79
C GLN A 113 -6.67 -7.25 16.59
N ALA A 114 -7.75 -7.89 16.14
CA ALA A 114 -8.98 -8.00 16.92
C ALA A 114 -8.78 -8.87 18.18
N PHE A 115 -8.15 -10.04 18.03
CA PHE A 115 -7.89 -10.94 19.16
C PHE A 115 -6.90 -10.33 20.16
N GLN A 116 -5.82 -9.71 19.67
CA GLN A 116 -4.83 -9.05 20.52
C GLN A 116 -5.45 -7.92 21.35
N ALA A 117 -6.38 -7.15 20.77
CA ALA A 117 -7.06 -6.09 21.49
C ALA A 117 -8.00 -6.60 22.59
N ALA A 118 -8.50 -7.83 22.47
CA ALA A 118 -9.37 -8.49 23.45
C ALA A 118 -8.61 -9.45 24.38
N GLY A 119 -7.28 -9.33 24.49
CA GLY A 119 -6.49 -10.13 25.44
C GLY A 119 -6.07 -11.54 25.00
N TYR A 120 -6.29 -11.97 23.74
CA TYR A 120 -5.98 -13.32 23.24
C TYR A 120 -4.66 -13.46 22.45
#